data_AF-A0A956K6A2-F1
#
_entry.id   AF-A0A956K6A2-F1
#
_cell.length_a   1.000
_cell.length_b   1.000
_cell.length_c   1.000
_cell.angle_alpha   90.00
_cell.angle_beta   90.00
_cell.angle_gamma   90.00
#
_symmetry.space_group_name_H-M   'P 1'
#
loop_
_entity.id
_entity.type
_entity.pdbx_description
1 polymer ?
#
loop_
_entity_poly.entity_id
_entity_poly.type
_entity_poly.pdbx_seq_one_letter_code
_entity_poly.pdbx_strand_id
1 'polypeptide(L)'
;MSSVARSSSIVALGLHRGSIPEIPRLRRLREALLDAEYGLCTQKAELLTESMRAHWPVPALTKRLAPLHFKALRKTLEENLATGKPAKHWQLVSSKYLQELWLHLDEHTEIEAPIVAFAHGLAHVLDNMELRIYDDELLVGNPTRHRVGAALHPDYGALLLLPELHQIATRPVNPLKISDAQIEALDHDIFPFWFTRSIMSRAPLFSDDIELQNKLTEGRRFVLTQFAGISHVTLDFPAVLEIGFEGLRARIVEAKQAEESGAADPRRLAFYQAAELSVDAVLRFAQRWSEHCEREADRLAATDPARAEELRALARILTQVPARPARTFHEALQSVITTWVVIHQESFQ
;
A
#
# COMPACT_ATOMS: atom_id res chain seq x y z
N MET A 1 -8.87 23.82 35.72
CA MET A 1 -10.14 23.08 35.86
C MET A 1 -11.10 23.59 34.80
N SER A 2 -11.16 22.93 33.64
CA SER A 2 -12.16 23.19 32.60
C SER A 2 -12.87 21.86 32.37
N SER A 3 -14.13 21.77 32.78
CA SER A 3 -14.94 20.56 32.64
C SER A 3 -15.33 20.43 31.17
N VAL A 4 -14.74 19.46 30.48
CA VAL A 4 -15.26 18.99 29.20
C VAL A 4 -16.65 18.40 29.49
N ALA A 5 -17.68 19.10 29.05
CA ALA A 5 -19.04 18.60 29.05
C ALA A 5 -19.06 17.31 28.22
N ARG A 6 -19.19 16.17 28.90
CA ARG A 6 -19.43 14.89 28.26
C ARG A 6 -20.77 15.01 27.54
N SER A 7 -20.70 15.04 26.21
CA SER A 7 -21.86 14.91 25.32
C SER A 7 -22.72 13.74 25.77
N SER A 8 -23.92 14.08 26.24
CA SER A 8 -24.96 13.19 26.76
C SER A 8 -25.81 12.56 25.66
N SER A 9 -25.34 12.51 24.41
CA SER A 9 -26.15 12.03 23.27
C SER A 9 -26.28 10.50 23.17
N ILE A 10 -25.34 9.73 23.72
CA ILE A 10 -25.37 8.26 23.64
C ILE A 10 -26.45 7.65 24.56
N VAL A 11 -26.72 8.28 25.71
CA VAL A 11 -27.75 7.80 26.65
C VAL A 11 -29.17 8.06 26.13
N ALA A 12 -29.36 9.10 25.30
CA ALA A 12 -30.67 9.47 24.76
C ALA A 12 -31.23 8.46 23.73
N LEU A 13 -30.39 7.58 23.17
CA LEU A 13 -30.82 6.58 22.19
C LEU A 13 -31.28 5.24 22.81
N GLY A 14 -31.28 5.10 24.14
CA GLY A 14 -31.72 3.86 24.81
C GLY A 14 -30.84 2.64 24.51
N LEU A 15 -29.65 2.85 23.95
CA LEU A 15 -28.71 1.78 23.61
C LEU A 15 -27.87 1.41 24.84
N HIS A 16 -28.34 0.45 25.62
CA HIS A 16 -27.55 -0.20 26.67
C HIS A 16 -26.55 -1.18 26.05
N ARG A 17 -25.37 -1.37 26.67
CA ARG A 17 -24.48 -2.49 26.31
C ARG A 17 -25.26 -3.80 26.51
N GLY A 18 -25.65 -4.44 25.41
CA GLY A 18 -26.50 -5.63 25.39
C GLY A 18 -27.89 -5.45 24.74
N SER A 19 -28.27 -4.24 24.32
CA SER A 19 -29.59 -3.95 23.74
C SER A 19 -29.61 -3.77 22.21
N ILE A 20 -28.47 -3.95 21.52
CA ILE A 20 -28.46 -3.97 20.06
C ILE A 20 -28.90 -5.39 19.65
N PRO A 21 -30.10 -5.57 19.06
CA PRO A 21 -30.51 -6.87 18.57
C PRO A 21 -29.48 -7.37 17.57
N GLU A 22 -29.26 -8.68 17.55
CA GLU A 22 -28.35 -9.29 16.60
C GLU A 22 -28.80 -8.94 15.17
N ILE A 23 -27.92 -8.29 14.41
CA ILE A 23 -28.17 -7.92 13.03
C ILE A 23 -27.72 -9.11 12.16
N PRO A 24 -28.62 -9.87 11.51
CA PRO A 24 -28.27 -11.11 10.83
C PRO A 24 -27.19 -10.94 9.76
N ARG A 25 -27.20 -9.80 9.06
CA ARG A 25 -26.17 -9.41 8.09
C ARG A 25 -24.79 -9.31 8.73
N LEU A 26 -24.67 -8.65 9.89
CA LEU A 26 -23.39 -8.52 10.59
C LEU A 26 -22.87 -9.85 11.10
N ARG A 27 -23.77 -10.75 11.54
CA ARG A 27 -23.39 -12.12 11.92
C ARG A 27 -22.77 -12.86 10.72
N ARG A 28 -23.45 -12.86 9.56
CA ARG A 28 -22.93 -13.52 8.34
C ARG A 28 -21.61 -12.91 7.87
N LEU A 29 -21.48 -11.59 7.88
CA LEU A 29 -20.21 -10.90 7.56
C LEU A 29 -19.08 -11.34 8.49
N ARG A 30 -19.34 -11.40 9.80
CA ARG A 30 -18.36 -11.85 10.79
C ARG A 30 -17.95 -13.30 10.56
N GLU A 31 -18.92 -14.21 10.41
CA GLU A 31 -18.66 -15.63 10.15
C GLU A 31 -17.80 -15.79 8.88
N ALA A 32 -18.18 -15.12 7.80
CA ALA A 32 -17.48 -15.21 6.53
C ALA A 32 -16.08 -14.53 6.54
N LEU A 33 -15.80 -13.63 7.48
CA LEU A 33 -14.45 -13.10 7.74
C LEU A 33 -13.60 -14.07 8.56
N LEU A 34 -14.20 -14.75 9.55
CA LEU A 34 -13.50 -15.75 10.38
C LEU A 34 -13.16 -17.01 9.58
N ASP A 35 -14.00 -17.37 8.63
CA ASP A 35 -13.81 -18.54 7.75
C ASP A 35 -12.87 -18.26 6.58
N ALA A 36 -12.54 -16.98 6.32
CA ALA A 36 -11.69 -16.61 5.20
C ALA A 36 -10.24 -17.08 5.41
N GLU A 37 -9.64 -17.62 4.36
CA GLU A 37 -8.22 -17.96 4.38
C GLU A 37 -7.35 -16.71 4.55
N TYR A 38 -6.41 -16.78 5.49
CA TYR A 38 -5.40 -15.74 5.67
C TYR A 38 -4.17 -16.03 4.80
N GLY A 39 -3.98 -15.22 3.76
CA GLY A 39 -2.95 -15.43 2.75
C GLY A 39 -2.04 -14.23 2.53
N LEU A 40 -0.84 -14.48 2.01
CA LEU A 40 0.03 -13.44 1.48
C LEU A 40 -0.51 -12.96 0.12
N CYS A 41 -0.75 -11.66 -0.01
CA CYS A 41 -1.16 -11.05 -1.27
C CYS A 41 0.03 -10.36 -1.95
N THR A 42 0.42 -10.88 -3.11
CA THR A 42 1.49 -10.34 -3.95
C THR A 42 1.01 -9.29 -4.96
N GLN A 43 -0.30 -8.97 -5.02
CA GLN A 43 -0.89 -8.08 -6.03
C GLN A 43 -0.23 -6.71 -6.12
N LYS A 44 -0.10 -6.03 -4.98
CA LYS A 44 0.57 -4.72 -4.93
C LYS A 44 2.00 -4.86 -5.44
N ALA A 45 2.72 -5.88 -4.98
CA ALA A 45 4.10 -6.09 -5.37
C ALA A 45 4.26 -6.35 -6.87
N GLU A 46 3.39 -7.15 -7.47
CA GLU A 46 3.35 -7.42 -8.92
C GLU A 46 3.10 -6.12 -9.71
N LEU A 47 2.00 -5.43 -9.43
CA LEU A 47 1.58 -4.23 -10.15
C LEU A 47 2.58 -3.07 -9.97
N LEU A 48 3.07 -2.87 -8.75
CA LEU A 48 4.07 -1.84 -8.48
C LEU A 48 5.37 -2.15 -9.21
N THR A 49 5.82 -3.42 -9.22
CA THR A 49 7.04 -3.82 -9.96
C THR A 49 6.87 -3.61 -11.46
N GLU A 50 5.70 -3.92 -12.01
CA GLU A 50 5.38 -3.70 -13.42
C GLU A 50 5.51 -2.22 -13.80
N SER A 51 4.85 -1.34 -13.07
CA SER A 51 4.91 0.11 -13.32
C SER A 51 6.34 0.64 -13.16
N MET A 52 7.02 0.27 -12.06
CA MET A 52 8.36 0.78 -11.77
C MET A 52 9.40 0.34 -12.80
N ARG A 53 9.20 -0.75 -13.55
CA ARG A 53 10.09 -1.11 -14.67
C ARG A 53 10.01 -0.13 -15.84
N ALA A 54 8.88 0.53 -16.04
CA ALA A 54 8.69 1.53 -17.09
C ALA A 54 9.29 2.89 -16.67
N HIS A 55 9.20 3.23 -15.39
CA HIS A 55 9.60 4.54 -14.86
C HIS A 55 11.00 4.56 -14.22
N TRP A 56 11.57 3.39 -13.90
CA TRP A 56 12.89 3.21 -13.31
C TRP A 56 13.71 2.20 -14.13
N PRO A 57 14.17 2.57 -15.34
CA PRO A 57 14.88 1.66 -16.21
C PRO A 57 16.20 1.21 -15.56
N VAL A 58 16.54 -0.06 -15.73
CA VAL A 58 17.78 -0.62 -15.19
C VAL A 58 18.89 -0.52 -16.25
N PRO A 59 20.04 0.12 -15.95
CA PRO A 59 21.19 0.16 -16.86
C PRO A 59 21.63 -1.25 -17.29
N ALA A 60 22.11 -1.39 -18.53
CA ALA A 60 22.50 -2.69 -19.08
C ALA A 60 23.59 -3.40 -18.26
N LEU A 61 24.51 -2.62 -17.67
CA LEU A 61 25.55 -3.13 -16.77
C LEU A 61 24.95 -3.66 -15.46
N THR A 62 24.05 -2.89 -14.85
CA THR A 62 23.31 -3.28 -13.63
C THR A 62 22.52 -4.57 -13.87
N LYS A 63 21.83 -4.72 -15.02
CA LYS A 63 21.11 -5.96 -15.36
C LYS A 63 22.01 -7.21 -15.35
N ARG A 64 23.29 -7.09 -15.71
CA ARG A 64 24.24 -8.22 -15.74
C ARG A 64 24.81 -8.56 -14.36
N LEU A 65 25.03 -7.55 -13.53
CA LEU A 65 25.73 -7.71 -12.24
C LEU A 65 24.78 -7.86 -11.05
N ALA A 66 23.57 -7.31 -11.15
CA ALA A 66 22.55 -7.37 -10.11
C ALA A 66 22.20 -8.80 -9.65
N PRO A 67 22.08 -9.82 -10.53
CA PRO A 67 21.80 -11.19 -10.08
C PRO A 67 22.90 -11.78 -9.19
N LEU A 68 24.16 -11.47 -9.47
CA LEU A 68 25.30 -11.94 -8.65
C LEU A 68 25.31 -11.23 -7.29
N HIS A 69 25.07 -9.92 -7.28
CA HIS A 69 24.97 -9.14 -6.06
C HIS A 69 23.80 -9.61 -5.20
N PHE A 70 22.61 -9.79 -5.80
CA PHE A 70 21.43 -10.32 -5.14
C PHE A 70 21.69 -11.70 -4.53
N LYS A 71 22.33 -12.62 -5.26
CA LYS A 71 22.65 -13.96 -4.74
C LYS A 71 23.59 -13.90 -3.53
N ALA A 72 24.61 -13.03 -3.56
CA ALA A 72 25.53 -12.86 -2.44
C ALA A 72 24.84 -12.24 -1.21
N LEU A 73 24.00 -11.24 -1.42
CA LEU A 73 23.23 -10.58 -0.36
C LEU A 73 22.19 -11.52 0.22
N ARG A 74 21.44 -12.25 -0.62
CA ARG A 74 20.48 -13.28 -0.22
C ARG A 74 21.11 -14.28 0.74
N LYS A 75 22.26 -14.85 0.37
CA LYS A 75 22.99 -15.79 1.23
C LYS A 75 23.36 -15.15 2.57
N THR A 76 23.77 -13.89 2.56
CA THR A 76 24.14 -13.14 3.78
C THR A 76 22.92 -12.89 4.67
N LEU A 77 21.77 -12.52 4.08
CA LEU A 77 20.50 -12.34 4.80
C LEU A 77 19.98 -13.67 5.36
N GLU A 78 20.07 -14.74 4.58
CA GLU A 78 19.71 -16.10 5.01
C GLU A 78 20.56 -16.53 6.20
N GLU A 79 21.89 -16.38 6.12
CA GLU A 79 22.78 -16.69 7.24
C GLU A 79 22.48 -15.82 8.47
N ASN A 80 22.24 -14.53 8.28
CA ASN A 80 21.98 -13.59 9.37
C ASN A 80 20.64 -13.85 10.06
N LEU A 81 19.53 -13.84 9.31
CA LEU A 81 18.19 -13.96 9.87
C LEU A 81 17.89 -15.40 10.32
N ALA A 82 18.38 -16.42 9.61
CA ALA A 82 18.10 -17.81 10.00
C ALA A 82 18.97 -18.30 11.17
N THR A 83 20.22 -17.82 11.29
CA THR A 83 21.15 -18.32 12.32
C THR A 83 21.50 -17.31 13.41
N GLY A 84 21.08 -16.05 13.26
CA GLY A 84 21.45 -14.94 14.15
C GLY A 84 22.92 -14.52 14.05
N LYS A 85 23.67 -15.02 13.06
CA LYS A 85 25.08 -14.69 12.87
C LYS A 85 25.21 -13.37 12.10
N PRO A 86 25.89 -12.35 12.64
CA PRO A 86 26.06 -11.09 11.92
C PRO A 86 26.82 -11.30 10.61
N ALA A 87 26.46 -10.53 9.59
CA ALA A 87 27.24 -10.43 8.36
C ALA A 87 28.65 -9.95 8.69
N LYS A 88 29.67 -10.51 8.03
CA LYS A 88 31.06 -10.10 8.25
C LYS A 88 31.27 -8.68 7.73
N HIS A 89 32.14 -7.94 8.39
CA HIS A 89 32.47 -6.56 8.03
C HIS A 89 32.79 -6.37 6.53
N TRP A 90 33.60 -7.25 5.93
CA TRP A 90 33.92 -7.15 4.50
C TRP A 90 32.69 -7.36 3.59
N GLN A 91 31.71 -8.18 4.00
CA GLN A 91 30.47 -8.38 3.24
C GLN A 91 29.64 -7.10 3.26
N LEU A 92 29.56 -6.43 4.41
CA LEU A 92 28.86 -5.15 4.56
C LEU A 92 29.51 -4.05 3.74
N VAL A 93 30.85 -3.94 3.82
CA VAL A 93 31.63 -2.96 3.05
C VAL A 93 31.47 -3.20 1.54
N SER A 94 31.61 -4.45 1.08
CA SER A 94 31.40 -4.78 -0.34
C SER A 94 29.97 -4.49 -0.79
N SER A 95 28.96 -4.82 0.02
CA SER A 95 27.56 -4.53 -0.29
C SER A 95 27.31 -3.03 -0.39
N LYS A 96 27.86 -2.22 0.53
CA LYS A 96 27.75 -0.76 0.49
C LYS A 96 28.32 -0.19 -0.81
N TYR A 97 29.56 -0.53 -1.16
CA TYR A 97 30.18 -0.01 -2.38
C TYR A 97 29.46 -0.45 -3.66
N LEU A 98 28.99 -1.70 -3.72
CA LEU A 98 28.18 -2.16 -4.86
C LEU A 98 26.85 -1.40 -4.95
N GLN A 99 26.23 -1.14 -3.81
CA GLN A 99 24.96 -0.42 -3.75
C GLN A 99 25.13 1.08 -4.12
N GLU A 100 26.19 1.74 -3.66
CA GLU A 100 26.54 3.10 -4.09
C GLU A 100 26.82 3.17 -5.59
N LEU A 101 27.54 2.19 -6.14
CA LEU A 101 27.74 2.07 -7.58
C LEU A 101 26.40 1.92 -8.32
N TRP A 102 25.46 1.13 -7.80
CA TRP A 102 24.14 0.98 -8.42
C TRP A 102 23.34 2.27 -8.39
N LEU A 103 23.34 3.00 -7.28
CA LEU A 103 22.68 4.31 -7.22
C LEU A 103 23.27 5.28 -8.23
N HIS A 104 24.61 5.35 -8.31
CA HIS A 104 25.27 6.21 -9.28
C HIS A 104 24.94 5.84 -10.73
N LEU A 105 24.85 4.55 -11.06
CA LEU A 105 24.46 4.11 -12.39
C LEU A 105 22.97 4.36 -12.69
N ASP A 106 22.10 4.20 -11.69
CA ASP A 106 20.66 4.43 -11.82
C ASP A 106 20.36 5.93 -12.01
N GLU A 107 21.05 6.84 -11.31
CA GLU A 107 20.92 8.32 -11.45
C GLU A 107 21.07 8.79 -12.91
N HIS A 108 21.92 8.13 -13.69
CA HIS A 108 22.14 8.48 -15.11
C HIS A 108 21.05 7.92 -16.04
N THR A 109 20.07 7.20 -15.49
CA THR A 109 18.97 6.59 -16.23
C THR A 109 17.59 7.00 -15.70
N GLU A 110 17.54 7.86 -14.68
CA GLU A 110 16.28 8.40 -14.17
C GLU A 110 15.60 9.25 -15.26
N ILE A 111 14.39 8.82 -15.65
CA ILE A 111 13.57 9.51 -16.66
C ILE A 111 12.77 10.65 -15.99
N GLU A 112 12.52 10.52 -14.69
CA GLU A 112 11.74 11.43 -13.86
C GLU A 112 12.16 11.34 -12.39
N ALA A 113 11.67 12.27 -11.56
CA ALA A 113 11.95 12.24 -10.13
C ALA A 113 11.31 11.01 -9.46
N PRO A 114 11.99 10.35 -8.49
CA PRO A 114 11.49 9.14 -7.82
C PRO A 114 10.05 9.26 -7.30
N ILE A 115 9.68 10.38 -6.69
CA ILE A 115 8.33 10.62 -6.15
C ILE A 115 7.24 10.56 -7.25
N VAL A 116 7.57 10.97 -8.48
CA VAL A 116 6.65 10.92 -9.62
C VAL A 116 6.53 9.49 -10.15
N ALA A 117 7.65 8.75 -10.22
CA ALA A 117 7.64 7.33 -10.57
C ALA A 117 6.79 6.52 -9.58
N PHE A 118 6.86 6.80 -8.27
CA PHE A 118 6.00 6.16 -7.27
C PHE A 118 4.52 6.57 -7.39
N ALA A 119 4.22 7.82 -7.78
CA ALA A 119 2.85 8.23 -8.08
C ALA A 119 2.27 7.49 -9.30
N HIS A 120 3.09 7.27 -10.34
CA HIS A 120 2.73 6.38 -11.45
C HIS A 120 2.52 4.93 -10.97
N GLY A 121 3.36 4.45 -10.05
CA GLY A 121 3.21 3.16 -9.40
C GLY A 121 1.87 3.01 -8.64
N LEU A 122 1.53 4.00 -7.82
CA LEU A 122 0.24 4.05 -7.12
C LEU A 122 -0.93 4.07 -8.11
N ALA A 123 -0.84 4.90 -9.14
CA ALA A 123 -1.85 4.98 -10.19
C ALA A 123 -2.06 3.62 -10.86
N HIS A 124 -0.99 2.94 -11.26
CA HIS A 124 -1.06 1.62 -11.88
C HIS A 124 -1.65 0.56 -10.94
N VAL A 125 -1.30 0.58 -9.65
CA VAL A 125 -1.90 -0.32 -8.66
C VAL A 125 -3.40 -0.06 -8.55
N LEU A 126 -3.82 1.19 -8.38
CA LEU A 126 -5.24 1.53 -8.24
C LEU A 126 -6.05 1.31 -9.52
N ASP A 127 -5.44 1.45 -10.69
CA ASP A 127 -6.10 1.24 -11.98
C ASP A 127 -6.25 -0.26 -12.33
N ASN A 128 -5.42 -1.14 -11.75
CA ASN A 128 -5.36 -2.56 -12.12
C ASN A 128 -5.66 -3.54 -10.99
N MET A 129 -5.68 -3.11 -9.73
CA MET A 129 -6.01 -4.01 -8.62
C MET A 129 -7.42 -4.59 -8.79
N GLU A 130 -7.53 -5.87 -8.45
CA GLU A 130 -8.76 -6.64 -8.53
C GLU A 130 -9.76 -6.11 -7.50
N LEU A 131 -10.95 -5.77 -7.97
CA LEU A 131 -12.05 -5.32 -7.14
C LEU A 131 -12.92 -6.53 -6.80
N ARG A 132 -13.24 -6.70 -5.52
CA ARG A 132 -14.11 -7.77 -5.04
C ARG A 132 -15.15 -7.21 -4.09
N ILE A 133 -16.41 -7.59 -4.31
CA ILE A 133 -17.51 -7.33 -3.41
C ILE A 133 -17.90 -8.66 -2.80
N TYR A 134 -17.77 -8.80 -1.48
CA TYR A 134 -18.25 -10.01 -0.80
C TYR A 134 -19.74 -9.88 -0.47
N ASP A 135 -20.37 -11.02 -0.24
CA ASP A 135 -21.76 -11.07 0.19
C ASP A 135 -21.98 -10.21 1.44
N ASP A 136 -23.17 -9.61 1.52
CA ASP A 136 -23.63 -8.77 2.62
C ASP A 136 -22.90 -7.41 2.81
N GLU A 137 -21.80 -7.12 2.09
CA GLU A 137 -21.05 -5.86 2.25
C GLU A 137 -21.85 -4.63 1.79
N LEU A 138 -21.86 -3.58 2.60
CA LEU A 138 -22.50 -2.29 2.28
C LEU A 138 -21.48 -1.19 1.97
N LEU A 139 -20.20 -1.47 2.19
CA LEU A 139 -19.05 -0.61 1.87
C LEU A 139 -18.10 -1.45 1.03
N VAL A 140 -17.44 -0.81 0.07
CA VAL A 140 -16.45 -1.47 -0.80
C VAL A 140 -15.08 -0.81 -0.70
N GLY A 141 -14.05 -1.54 -1.10
CA GLY A 141 -12.66 -1.12 -0.96
C GLY A 141 -11.81 -2.23 -0.38
N ASN A 142 -11.64 -3.34 -1.11
CA ASN A 142 -10.72 -4.39 -0.67
C ASN A 142 -9.26 -3.90 -0.82
N PRO A 143 -8.41 -3.96 0.22
CA PRO A 143 -7.01 -3.56 0.12
C PRO A 143 -6.12 -4.59 -0.59
N THR A 144 -6.63 -5.81 -0.76
CA THR A 144 -5.93 -6.91 -1.44
C THR A 144 -6.94 -7.75 -2.22
N ARG A 145 -6.49 -8.58 -3.17
CA ARG A 145 -7.36 -9.57 -3.84
C ARG A 145 -7.93 -10.64 -2.90
N HIS A 146 -7.35 -10.83 -1.72
CA HIS A 146 -7.88 -11.74 -0.71
C HIS A 146 -8.82 -11.00 0.25
N ARG A 147 -9.79 -11.72 0.82
CA ARG A 147 -10.69 -11.15 1.84
C ARG A 147 -9.91 -10.77 3.10
N VAL A 148 -9.03 -11.67 3.53
CA VAL A 148 -8.08 -11.47 4.63
C VAL A 148 -6.69 -11.72 4.06
N GLY A 149 -5.99 -10.64 3.71
CA GLY A 149 -4.71 -10.71 3.00
C GLY A 149 -3.63 -9.87 3.67
N ALA A 150 -2.43 -10.43 3.80
CA ALA A 150 -1.23 -9.68 4.13
C ALA A 150 -0.67 -9.07 2.83
N ALA A 151 -0.84 -7.75 2.65
CA ALA A 151 -0.28 -7.04 1.50
C ALA A 151 1.25 -7.01 1.57
N LEU A 152 1.91 -7.31 0.46
CA LEU A 152 3.37 -7.27 0.38
C LEU A 152 3.85 -5.93 -0.19
N HIS A 153 4.79 -5.31 0.51
CA HIS A 153 5.41 -4.01 0.18
C HIS A 153 6.89 -4.21 -0.19
N PRO A 154 7.20 -4.47 -1.47
CA PRO A 154 8.56 -4.84 -1.88
C PRO A 154 9.53 -3.65 -1.88
N ASP A 155 8.99 -2.44 -1.96
CA ASP A 155 9.63 -1.13 -1.81
C ASP A 155 10.09 -0.81 -0.38
N TYR A 156 9.66 -1.61 0.59
CA TYR A 156 9.95 -1.48 2.03
C TYR A 156 10.77 -2.66 2.56
N GLY A 157 10.20 -3.44 3.48
CA GLY A 157 10.85 -4.50 4.23
C GLY A 157 10.47 -5.91 3.78
N ALA A 158 9.71 -6.08 2.70
CA ALA A 158 9.28 -7.43 2.30
C ALA A 158 10.46 -8.36 1.93
N LEU A 159 11.61 -7.80 1.57
CA LEU A 159 12.85 -8.56 1.36
C LEU A 159 13.31 -9.34 2.61
N LEU A 160 12.86 -8.96 3.81
CA LEU A 160 13.11 -9.72 5.04
C LEU A 160 12.43 -11.09 5.04
N LEU A 161 11.44 -11.32 4.17
CA LEU A 161 10.79 -12.62 4.00
C LEU A 161 11.66 -13.61 3.21
N LEU A 162 12.70 -13.13 2.49
CA LEU A 162 13.52 -13.95 1.60
C LEU A 162 14.04 -15.25 2.26
N PRO A 163 14.57 -15.24 3.50
CA PRO A 163 15.07 -16.44 4.16
C PRO A 163 14.00 -17.47 4.54
N GLU A 164 12.75 -17.01 4.68
CA GLU A 164 11.64 -17.84 5.14
C GLU A 164 10.59 -18.09 4.06
N LEU A 165 10.80 -17.66 2.80
CA LEU A 165 9.81 -17.76 1.72
C LEU A 165 9.09 -19.12 1.63
N HIS A 166 9.86 -20.21 1.67
CA HIS A 166 9.33 -21.58 1.60
C HIS A 166 8.74 -22.10 2.93
N GLN A 167 8.92 -21.35 4.02
CA GLN A 167 8.45 -21.69 5.36
C GLN A 167 7.31 -20.77 5.83
N ILE A 168 6.93 -19.73 5.07
CA ILE A 168 5.86 -18.77 5.43
C ILE A 168 4.55 -19.48 5.80
N ALA A 169 4.19 -20.56 5.09
CA ALA A 169 2.97 -21.31 5.33
C ALA A 169 3.02 -22.19 6.59
N THR A 170 4.21 -22.51 7.09
CA THR A 170 4.43 -23.47 8.18
C THR A 170 5.14 -22.86 9.40
N ARG A 171 5.49 -21.57 9.34
CA ARG A 171 6.18 -20.88 10.45
C ARG A 171 5.30 -20.87 11.71
N PRO A 172 5.91 -20.94 12.91
CA PRO A 172 5.16 -21.15 14.15
C PRO A 172 4.28 -19.96 14.56
N VAL A 173 4.61 -18.76 14.09
CA VAL A 173 3.89 -17.53 14.45
C VAL A 173 3.36 -16.87 13.17
N ASN A 174 2.05 -16.62 13.15
CA ASN A 174 1.37 -15.93 12.07
C ASN A 174 1.62 -16.55 10.67
N PRO A 175 1.34 -17.85 10.45
CA PRO A 175 1.52 -18.47 9.14
C PRO A 175 0.58 -17.84 8.10
N LEU A 176 1.07 -17.71 6.87
CA LEU A 176 0.29 -17.16 5.75
C LEU A 176 0.19 -18.19 4.64
N LYS A 177 -1.01 -18.38 4.07
CA LYS A 177 -1.16 -19.16 2.84
C LYS A 177 -0.40 -18.46 1.71
N ILE A 178 0.39 -19.23 0.97
CA ILE A 178 1.16 -18.78 -0.18
C ILE A 178 1.29 -19.96 -1.15
N SER A 179 1.19 -19.68 -2.45
CA SER A 179 1.36 -20.68 -3.51
C SER A 179 2.80 -20.72 -4.02
N ASP A 180 3.19 -21.86 -4.60
CA ASP A 180 4.52 -22.03 -5.21
C ASP A 180 4.77 -20.99 -6.32
N ALA A 181 3.74 -20.63 -7.10
CA ALA A 181 3.83 -19.60 -8.13
C ALA A 181 4.14 -18.21 -7.55
N GLN A 182 3.57 -17.89 -6.38
CA GLN A 182 3.89 -16.63 -5.68
C GLN A 182 5.31 -16.65 -5.13
N ILE A 183 5.77 -17.79 -4.58
CA ILE A 183 7.15 -17.93 -4.11
C ILE A 183 8.13 -17.72 -5.27
N GLU A 184 7.89 -18.38 -6.40
CA GLU A 184 8.72 -18.26 -7.61
C GLU A 184 8.78 -16.80 -8.11
N ALA A 185 7.63 -16.14 -8.23
CA ALA A 185 7.57 -14.75 -8.66
C ALA A 185 8.30 -13.81 -7.69
N LEU A 186 8.16 -14.03 -6.38
CA LEU A 186 8.87 -13.25 -5.37
C LEU A 186 10.38 -13.44 -5.46
N ASP A 187 10.85 -14.68 -5.53
CA ASP A 187 12.28 -15.02 -5.47
C ASP A 187 13.03 -14.64 -6.74
N HIS A 188 12.42 -14.82 -7.90
CA HIS A 188 13.09 -14.70 -9.19
C HIS A 188 12.78 -13.42 -9.98
N ASP A 189 11.70 -12.70 -9.67
CA ASP A 189 11.30 -11.51 -10.42
C ASP A 189 11.15 -10.25 -9.56
N ILE A 190 10.37 -10.32 -8.48
CA ILE A 190 10.04 -9.14 -7.65
C ILE A 190 11.22 -8.74 -6.75
N PHE A 191 11.69 -9.63 -5.88
CA PHE A 191 12.77 -9.29 -4.95
C PHE A 191 14.09 -8.91 -5.64
N PRO A 192 14.50 -9.57 -6.75
CA PRO A 192 15.66 -9.13 -7.54
C PRO A 192 15.51 -7.74 -8.18
N PHE A 193 14.29 -7.25 -8.41
CA PHE A 193 14.09 -5.87 -8.86
C PHE A 193 14.22 -4.89 -7.70
N TRP A 194 13.67 -5.23 -6.53
CA TRP A 194 13.59 -4.33 -5.38
C TRP A 194 14.82 -4.32 -4.48
N PHE A 195 15.72 -5.31 -4.57
CA PHE A 195 16.87 -5.40 -3.66
C PHE A 195 17.88 -4.24 -3.76
N THR A 196 17.85 -3.41 -4.80
CA THR A 196 18.65 -2.17 -4.87
C THR A 196 17.82 -0.90 -4.69
N ARG A 197 16.50 -1.03 -4.53
CA ARG A 197 15.53 0.09 -4.59
C ARG A 197 14.72 0.25 -3.31
N SER A 198 14.60 -0.81 -2.53
CA SER A 198 13.84 -0.80 -1.29
C SER A 198 14.49 0.11 -0.23
N ILE A 199 13.67 0.61 0.69
CA ILE A 199 14.16 1.33 1.87
C ILE A 199 15.12 0.45 2.68
N MET A 200 14.85 -0.86 2.80
CA MET A 200 15.73 -1.79 3.50
C MET A 200 17.16 -1.80 2.93
N SER A 201 17.28 -1.68 1.61
CA SER A 201 18.56 -1.68 0.90
C SER A 201 19.26 -0.32 0.92
N ARG A 202 18.48 0.78 0.88
CA ARG A 202 19.02 2.14 0.79
C ARG A 202 19.30 2.77 2.15
N ALA A 203 18.49 2.49 3.18
CA ALA A 203 18.62 3.11 4.50
C ALA A 203 20.04 2.99 5.11
N PRO A 204 20.74 1.84 5.03
CA PRO A 204 22.10 1.72 5.56
C PRO A 204 23.12 2.67 4.90
N LEU A 205 22.88 3.13 3.67
CA LEU A 205 23.80 4.03 2.95
C LEU A 205 23.82 5.44 3.53
N PHE A 206 22.72 5.85 4.17
CA PHE A 206 22.60 7.15 4.84
C PHE A 206 23.22 7.15 6.24
N SER A 207 23.85 6.04 6.65
CA SER A 207 24.50 5.92 7.95
C SER A 207 26.02 5.78 7.80
N ASP A 208 26.74 6.42 8.72
CA ASP A 208 28.18 6.22 8.90
C ASP A 208 28.49 4.88 9.60
N ASP A 209 27.48 4.23 10.19
CA ASP A 209 27.60 2.96 10.89
C ASP A 209 27.44 1.78 9.92
N ILE A 210 28.56 1.27 9.42
CA ILE A 210 28.57 0.13 8.49
C ILE A 210 27.93 -1.15 9.07
N GLU A 211 27.89 -1.27 10.40
CA GLU A 211 27.28 -2.40 11.12
C GLU A 211 25.78 -2.20 11.36
N LEU A 212 25.19 -1.09 10.89
CA LEU A 212 23.77 -0.79 11.08
C LEU A 212 22.88 -1.93 10.60
N GLN A 213 23.17 -2.53 9.44
CA GLN A 213 22.38 -3.64 8.92
C GLN A 213 22.31 -4.83 9.90
N ASN A 214 23.44 -5.22 10.51
CA ASN A 214 23.47 -6.26 11.53
C ASN A 214 22.63 -5.86 12.76
N LYS A 215 22.76 -4.61 13.21
CA LYS A 215 22.02 -4.08 14.37
C LYS A 215 20.51 -4.06 14.13
N LEU A 216 20.07 -3.81 12.89
CA LEU A 216 18.66 -3.80 12.50
C LEU A 216 18.07 -5.22 12.47
N THR A 217 18.85 -6.23 12.05
CA THR A 217 18.38 -7.61 11.93
C THR A 217 18.52 -8.44 13.21
N GLU A 218 19.27 -7.97 14.21
CA GLU A 218 19.42 -8.64 15.52
C GLU A 218 18.10 -8.80 16.31
N GLY A 219 17.07 -7.99 16.02
CA GLY A 219 15.80 -8.02 16.74
C GLY A 219 15.88 -7.60 18.22
N ARG A 220 17.04 -7.06 18.66
CA ARG A 220 17.31 -6.65 20.06
C ARG A 220 17.12 -5.17 20.33
N ARG A 221 16.98 -4.37 19.28
CA ARG A 221 16.82 -2.91 19.37
C ARG A 221 15.46 -2.53 18.81
N PHE A 222 14.84 -1.53 19.44
CA PHE A 222 13.66 -0.91 18.88
C PHE A 222 14.08 -0.13 17.62
N VAL A 223 13.71 -0.66 16.46
CA VAL A 223 13.84 0.04 15.19
C VAL A 223 12.52 0.78 14.95
N LEU A 224 12.56 2.09 14.74
CA LEU A 224 11.39 2.87 14.35
C LEU A 224 10.74 2.23 13.12
N THR A 225 9.50 1.77 13.28
CA THR A 225 8.73 0.89 12.38
C THR A 225 8.34 1.51 11.05
N GLN A 226 8.91 2.66 10.67
CA GLN A 226 8.67 3.33 9.38
C GLN A 226 9.14 2.47 8.18
N PHE A 227 10.05 1.51 8.41
CA PHE A 227 10.40 0.48 7.41
C PHE A 227 9.28 -0.54 7.14
N ALA A 228 8.21 -0.56 7.95
CA ALA A 228 7.05 -1.46 7.78
C ALA A 228 5.87 -0.80 7.04
N GLY A 229 6.05 0.41 6.48
CA GLY A 229 5.05 1.12 5.70
C GLY A 229 4.39 2.28 6.44
N ILE A 230 3.39 2.89 5.80
CA ILE A 230 2.65 4.04 6.33
C ILE A 230 1.78 3.62 7.52
N SER A 231 2.30 3.83 8.73
CA SER A 231 1.60 3.57 9.98
C SER A 231 1.77 4.74 10.95
N HIS A 232 0.85 4.89 11.89
CA HIS A 232 0.78 5.99 12.88
C HIS A 232 0.57 7.39 12.31
N VAL A 233 -0.14 7.50 11.18
CA VAL A 233 -0.62 8.77 10.62
C VAL A 233 -2.14 8.82 10.68
N THR A 234 -2.70 9.95 11.10
CA THR A 234 -4.13 10.25 10.96
C THR A 234 -4.30 11.09 9.70
N LEU A 235 -5.05 10.58 8.73
CA LEU A 235 -5.39 11.33 7.53
C LEU A 235 -6.32 12.48 7.87
N ASP A 236 -6.23 13.55 7.07
CA ASP A 236 -7.18 14.67 7.13
C ASP A 236 -8.52 14.28 6.49
N PHE A 237 -9.22 13.34 7.14
CA PHE A 237 -10.57 12.93 6.75
C PHE A 237 -11.55 14.10 6.71
N PRO A 238 -11.50 15.10 7.62
CA PRO A 238 -12.32 16.30 7.49
C PRO A 238 -12.18 16.95 6.11
N ALA A 239 -10.96 17.21 5.63
CA ALA A 239 -10.76 17.78 4.29
C ALA A 239 -11.34 16.87 3.19
N VAL A 240 -11.09 15.56 3.24
CA VAL A 240 -11.64 14.63 2.24
C VAL A 240 -13.17 14.64 2.23
N LEU A 241 -13.81 14.71 3.40
CA LEU A 241 -15.27 14.71 3.52
C LEU A 241 -15.91 16.05 3.12
N GLU A 242 -15.23 17.16 3.38
CA GLU A 242 -15.77 18.51 3.18
C GLU A 242 -15.52 19.07 1.78
N ILE A 243 -14.37 18.76 1.16
CA ILE A 243 -14.00 19.29 -0.17
C ILE A 243 -13.79 18.21 -1.23
N GLY A 244 -13.64 16.94 -0.84
CA GLY A 244 -13.39 15.84 -1.77
C GLY A 244 -12.02 15.90 -2.46
N PHE A 245 -11.70 14.85 -3.21
CA PHE A 245 -10.47 14.78 -4.00
C PHE A 245 -10.45 15.79 -5.16
N GLU A 246 -11.61 16.20 -5.70
CA GLU A 246 -11.67 17.29 -6.68
C GLU A 246 -11.24 18.64 -6.07
N GLY A 247 -11.66 18.93 -4.83
CA GLY A 247 -11.22 20.11 -4.11
C GLY A 247 -9.73 20.08 -3.76
N LEU A 248 -9.22 18.91 -3.35
CA LEU A 248 -7.78 18.71 -3.13
C LEU A 248 -6.97 18.89 -4.43
N ARG A 249 -7.47 18.35 -5.54
CA ARG A 249 -6.88 18.53 -6.88
C ARG A 249 -6.77 20.00 -7.25
N ALA A 250 -7.84 20.77 -7.04
CA ALA A 250 -7.84 22.21 -7.32
C ALA A 250 -6.77 22.96 -6.51
N ARG A 251 -6.63 22.64 -5.22
CA ARG A 251 -5.57 23.21 -4.35
C ARG A 251 -4.16 22.85 -4.82
N ILE A 252 -3.95 21.60 -5.28
CA ILE A 252 -2.65 21.16 -5.80
C ILE A 252 -2.31 21.91 -7.09
N VAL A 253 -3.26 22.04 -8.02
CA VAL A 253 -3.07 22.74 -9.29
C VAL A 253 -2.75 24.22 -9.06
N GLU A 254 -3.48 24.89 -8.17
CA GLU A 254 -3.22 26.28 -7.80
C GLU A 254 -1.81 26.46 -7.20
N ALA A 255 -1.42 25.58 -6.28
CA ALA A 255 -0.11 25.62 -5.65
C ALA A 255 1.04 25.34 -6.64
N LYS A 256 0.82 24.42 -7.59
CA LYS A 256 1.76 24.13 -8.68
C LYS A 256 1.98 25.34 -9.59
N GLN A 257 0.89 25.98 -10.04
CA GLN A 257 0.95 27.18 -10.88
C GLN A 257 1.68 28.33 -10.17
N ALA A 258 1.46 28.50 -8.87
CA ALA A 258 2.16 29.49 -8.07
C ALA A 258 3.68 29.21 -8.03
N GLU A 259 4.09 27.95 -7.84
CA GLU A 259 5.51 27.56 -7.84
C GLU A 259 6.16 27.75 -9.23
N GLU A 260 5.46 27.41 -10.31
CA GLU A 260 5.89 27.63 -11.70
C GLU A 260 6.08 29.12 -12.02
N SER A 261 5.25 29.99 -11.46
CA SER A 261 5.37 31.45 -11.64
C SER A 261 6.50 32.09 -10.80
N GLY A 262 7.05 31.35 -9.84
CA GLY A 262 8.07 31.80 -8.90
C GLY A 262 9.49 31.38 -9.29
N ALA A 263 10.23 30.83 -8.32
CA ALA A 263 11.59 30.33 -8.53
C ALA A 263 11.64 28.93 -9.18
N ALA A 264 10.49 28.27 -9.32
CA ALA A 264 10.35 26.95 -9.95
C ALA A 264 11.31 25.89 -9.39
N ASP A 265 11.30 25.65 -8.07
CA ASP A 265 12.12 24.59 -7.46
C ASP A 265 11.74 23.23 -8.07
N PRO A 266 12.64 22.55 -8.80
CA PRO A 266 12.33 21.28 -9.46
C PRO A 266 11.79 20.21 -8.51
N ARG A 267 12.22 20.22 -7.24
CA ARG A 267 11.75 19.26 -6.23
C ARG A 267 10.29 19.52 -5.85
N ARG A 268 9.90 20.79 -5.73
CA ARG A 268 8.51 21.16 -5.43
C ARG A 268 7.58 20.90 -6.61
N LEU A 269 8.05 21.18 -7.82
CA LEU A 269 7.30 20.85 -9.04
C LEU A 269 7.07 19.34 -9.17
N ALA A 270 8.09 18.53 -8.91
CA ALA A 270 7.95 17.08 -8.86
C ALA A 270 6.95 16.61 -7.79
N PHE A 271 6.97 17.22 -6.60
CA PHE A 271 5.97 16.95 -5.56
C PHE A 271 4.55 17.24 -6.03
N TYR A 272 4.29 18.42 -6.60
CA TYR A 272 2.95 18.76 -7.07
C TYR A 272 2.48 17.89 -8.24
N GLN A 273 3.40 17.51 -9.15
CA GLN A 273 3.11 16.56 -10.21
C GLN A 273 2.71 15.19 -9.64
N ALA A 274 3.49 14.66 -8.69
CA ALA A 274 3.18 13.40 -8.01
C ALA A 274 1.82 13.48 -7.28
N ALA A 275 1.56 14.56 -6.55
CA ALA A 275 0.31 14.77 -5.84
C ALA A 275 -0.91 14.82 -6.80
N GLU A 276 -0.77 15.51 -7.94
CA GLU A 276 -1.81 15.56 -8.98
C GLU A 276 -2.10 14.16 -9.56
N LEU A 277 -1.05 13.39 -9.91
CA LEU A 277 -1.17 12.03 -10.41
C LEU A 277 -1.86 11.09 -9.40
N SER A 278 -1.47 11.18 -8.12
CA SER A 278 -2.06 10.37 -7.04
C SER A 278 -3.54 10.70 -6.86
N VAL A 279 -3.92 11.98 -6.83
CA VAL A 279 -5.33 12.39 -6.71
C VAL A 279 -6.15 11.92 -7.90
N ASP A 280 -5.62 12.05 -9.12
CA ASP A 280 -6.29 11.58 -10.34
C ASP A 280 -6.50 10.06 -10.31
N ALA A 281 -5.55 9.31 -9.76
CA ALA A 281 -5.71 7.86 -9.56
C ALA A 281 -6.82 7.52 -8.56
N VAL A 282 -6.99 8.27 -7.47
CA VAL A 282 -8.10 8.05 -6.52
C VAL A 282 -9.46 8.28 -7.19
N LEU A 283 -9.57 9.32 -8.02
CA LEU A 283 -10.81 9.61 -8.76
C LEU A 283 -11.15 8.46 -9.73
N ARG A 284 -10.17 7.95 -10.47
CA ARG A 284 -10.36 6.78 -11.34
C ARG A 284 -10.70 5.52 -10.55
N PHE A 285 -10.07 5.31 -9.39
CA PHE A 285 -10.35 4.16 -8.52
C PHE A 285 -11.81 4.13 -8.05
N ALA A 286 -12.33 5.28 -7.62
CA ALA A 286 -13.74 5.40 -7.22
C ALA A 286 -14.69 5.13 -8.39
N GLN A 287 -14.35 5.63 -9.59
CA GLN A 287 -15.10 5.36 -10.81
C GLN A 287 -15.10 3.85 -11.16
N ARG A 288 -13.94 3.17 -11.07
CA ARG A 288 -13.83 1.71 -11.28
C ARG A 288 -14.73 0.94 -10.30
N TRP A 289 -14.78 1.37 -9.04
CA TRP A 289 -15.68 0.79 -8.04
C TRP A 289 -17.16 1.00 -8.37
N SER A 290 -17.54 2.20 -8.81
CA SER A 290 -18.90 2.49 -9.24
C SER A 290 -19.33 1.55 -10.36
N GLU A 291 -18.51 1.45 -11.41
CA GLU A 291 -18.78 0.58 -12.55
C GLU A 291 -18.79 -0.90 -12.18
N HIS A 292 -17.93 -1.33 -11.25
CA HIS A 292 -17.92 -2.70 -10.76
C HIS A 292 -19.20 -3.04 -9.98
N CYS A 293 -19.68 -2.13 -9.13
CA CYS A 293 -20.94 -2.30 -8.41
C CYS A 293 -22.13 -2.44 -9.37
N GLU A 294 -22.20 -1.63 -10.44
CA GLU A 294 -23.24 -1.77 -11.48
C GLU A 294 -23.16 -3.14 -12.19
N ARG A 295 -21.96 -3.58 -12.57
CA ARG A 295 -21.78 -4.90 -13.22
C ARG A 295 -22.23 -6.06 -12.33
N GLU A 296 -21.90 -6.04 -11.04
CA GLU A 296 -22.35 -7.08 -10.11
C GLU A 296 -23.85 -6.97 -9.82
N ALA A 297 -24.42 -5.76 -9.78
CA ALA A 297 -25.87 -5.56 -9.67
C ALA A 297 -26.63 -6.17 -10.84
N ASP A 298 -26.15 -5.98 -12.07
CA ASP A 298 -26.77 -6.53 -13.26
C ASP A 298 -26.73 -8.06 -13.29
N ARG A 299 -25.63 -8.66 -12.83
CA ARG A 299 -25.53 -10.12 -12.68
C ARG A 299 -26.55 -10.66 -11.68
N LEU A 300 -26.80 -9.95 -10.58
CA LEU A 300 -27.70 -10.37 -9.52
C LEU A 300 -29.17 -10.00 -9.78
N ALA A 301 -29.47 -9.17 -10.79
CA ALA A 301 -30.81 -8.63 -11.00
C ALA A 301 -31.91 -9.70 -11.13
N ALA A 302 -31.59 -10.87 -11.72
CA ALA A 302 -32.54 -11.97 -11.90
C ALA A 302 -32.63 -12.93 -10.69
N THR A 303 -31.56 -13.05 -9.90
CA THR A 303 -31.45 -14.05 -8.82
C THR A 303 -31.64 -13.46 -7.43
N ASP A 304 -31.19 -12.22 -7.22
CA ASP A 304 -31.31 -11.46 -5.98
C ASP A 304 -31.51 -9.96 -6.28
N PRO A 305 -32.75 -9.55 -6.64
CA PRO A 305 -33.05 -8.17 -7.00
C PRO A 305 -32.86 -7.19 -5.84
N ALA A 306 -32.99 -7.64 -4.59
CA ALA A 306 -32.78 -6.81 -3.42
C ALA A 306 -31.30 -6.45 -3.27
N ARG A 307 -30.40 -7.45 -3.38
CA ARG A 307 -28.95 -7.19 -3.38
C ARG A 307 -28.51 -6.36 -4.57
N ALA A 308 -29.10 -6.58 -5.75
CA ALA A 308 -28.83 -5.76 -6.93
C ALA A 308 -29.13 -4.27 -6.68
N GLU A 309 -30.26 -3.94 -6.03
CA GLU A 309 -30.58 -2.54 -5.71
C GLU A 309 -29.61 -1.92 -4.70
N GLU A 310 -29.13 -2.68 -3.71
CA GLU A 310 -28.08 -2.21 -2.79
C GLU A 310 -26.80 -1.84 -3.52
N LEU A 311 -26.38 -2.66 -4.48
CA LEU A 311 -25.17 -2.42 -5.27
C LEU A 311 -25.33 -1.21 -6.20
N ARG A 312 -26.51 -1.02 -6.81
CA ARG A 312 -26.81 0.21 -7.57
C ARG A 312 -26.82 1.45 -6.69
N ALA A 313 -27.34 1.34 -5.46
CA ALA A 313 -27.27 2.44 -4.50
C ALA A 313 -25.82 2.78 -4.14
N LEU A 314 -24.97 1.77 -3.96
CA LEU A 314 -23.54 1.95 -3.70
C LEU A 314 -22.79 2.54 -4.89
N ALA A 315 -23.11 2.11 -6.12
CA ALA A 315 -22.58 2.72 -7.33
C ALA A 315 -22.89 4.22 -7.38
N ARG A 316 -24.15 4.62 -7.14
CA ARG A 316 -24.55 6.03 -7.03
C ARG A 316 -23.74 6.78 -5.97
N ILE A 317 -23.49 6.18 -4.82
CA ILE A 317 -22.62 6.77 -3.77
C ILE A 317 -21.21 7.01 -4.31
N LEU A 318 -20.62 6.04 -5.01
CA LEU A 318 -19.25 6.13 -5.54
C LEU A 318 -19.09 7.15 -6.68
N THR A 319 -20.18 7.50 -7.38
CA THR A 319 -20.17 8.67 -8.29
C THR A 319 -20.09 10.01 -7.56
N GLN A 320 -20.42 10.04 -6.26
CA GLN A 320 -20.30 11.23 -5.41
C GLN A 320 -18.96 11.24 -4.67
N VAL A 321 -18.62 10.18 -3.93
CA VAL A 321 -17.45 10.15 -3.03
C VAL A 321 -16.38 9.16 -3.51
N PRO A 322 -15.08 9.43 -3.26
CA PRO A 322 -14.53 10.55 -2.50
C PRO A 322 -14.24 11.78 -3.40
N ALA A 323 -14.70 11.79 -4.65
CA ALA A 323 -14.46 12.90 -5.58
C ALA A 323 -14.98 14.23 -5.04
N ARG A 324 -16.23 14.23 -4.55
CA ARG A 324 -16.96 15.40 -4.06
C ARG A 324 -17.34 15.25 -2.58
N PRO A 325 -17.79 16.33 -1.92
CA PRO A 325 -18.13 16.29 -0.50
C PRO A 325 -19.22 15.25 -0.17
N ALA A 326 -19.10 14.62 0.99
CA ALA A 326 -20.07 13.65 1.48
C ALA A 326 -21.34 14.36 1.99
N ARG A 327 -22.52 13.92 1.54
CA ARG A 327 -23.83 14.52 1.86
C ARG A 327 -24.64 13.66 2.82
N THR A 328 -24.30 12.38 2.92
CA THR A 328 -24.96 11.41 3.79
C THR A 328 -23.93 10.66 4.62
N PHE A 329 -24.41 9.99 5.68
CA PHE A 329 -23.54 9.16 6.52
C PHE A 329 -22.90 7.99 5.75
N HIS A 330 -23.64 7.39 4.81
CA HIS A 330 -23.11 6.29 3.99
C HIS A 330 -22.03 6.79 3.03
N GLU A 331 -22.27 7.93 2.38
CA GLU A 331 -21.24 8.60 1.56
C GLU A 331 -19.99 8.91 2.39
N ALA A 332 -20.14 9.39 3.64
CA ALA A 332 -19.00 9.66 4.50
C ALA A 332 -18.19 8.40 4.84
N LEU A 333 -18.86 7.30 5.22
CA LEU A 333 -18.19 6.04 5.52
C LEU A 333 -17.50 5.45 4.29
N GLN A 334 -18.14 5.49 3.12
CA GLN A 334 -17.55 5.00 1.89
C GLN A 334 -16.33 5.84 1.48
N SER A 335 -16.40 7.17 1.64
CA SER A 335 -15.26 8.06 1.40
C SER A 335 -14.08 7.70 2.30
N VAL A 336 -14.32 7.51 3.61
CA VAL A 336 -13.29 7.10 4.57
C VAL A 336 -12.66 5.75 4.20
N ILE A 337 -13.45 4.74 3.85
CA ILE A 337 -12.93 3.43 3.44
C ILE A 337 -12.10 3.54 2.16
N THR A 338 -12.59 4.23 1.13
CA THR A 338 -11.84 4.41 -0.12
C THR A 338 -10.50 5.09 0.14
N THR A 339 -10.48 6.18 0.90
CA THR A 339 -9.24 6.90 1.25
C THR A 339 -8.30 6.04 2.09
N TRP A 340 -8.84 5.26 3.04
CA TRP A 340 -8.05 4.37 3.88
C TRP A 340 -7.42 3.23 3.08
N VAL A 341 -8.09 2.71 2.06
CA VAL A 341 -7.53 1.70 1.16
C VAL A 341 -6.41 2.29 0.31
N VAL A 342 -6.61 3.49 -0.24
CA VAL A 342 -5.60 4.17 -1.06
C VAL A 342 -4.31 4.40 -0.29
N ILE A 343 -4.37 4.88 0.97
CA ILE A 343 -3.15 5.11 1.75
C ILE A 343 -2.36 3.81 2.00
N HIS A 344 -3.04 2.67 2.13
CA HIS A 344 -2.36 1.37 2.25
C HIS A 344 -1.68 0.94 0.95
N GLN A 345 -2.15 1.44 -0.20
CA GLN A 345 -1.50 1.23 -1.50
C GLN A 345 -0.34 2.20 -1.75
N GLU A 346 -0.21 3.29 -1.00
CA GLU A 346 0.86 4.29 -1.16
C GLU A 346 2.22 3.82 -0.59
N SER A 347 3.27 4.58 -0.93
CA SER A 347 4.65 4.46 -0.44
C SER A 347 5.19 5.81 0.07
N PHE A 348 6.20 5.80 0.94
CA PHE A 348 6.81 6.97 1.58
C PHE A 348 7.96 7.59 0.75
N GLN A 349 8.31 6.99 -0.39
CA GLN A 349 9.51 7.34 -1.17
C GLN A 349 9.36 8.58 -2.05
#